data_AF-A0A9D7WNP1-F1
#
_entry.id   AF-A0A9D7WNP1-F1
#
_cell.length_a   1.000
_cell.length_b   1.000
_cell.length_c   1.000
_cell.angle_alpha   90.00
_cell.angle_beta   90.00
_cell.angle_gamma   90.00
#
_symmetry.space_group_name_H-M   'P 1'
#
loop_
_entity.id
_entity.type
_entity.pdbx_description
1 polymer ?
#
loop_
_entity_poly.entity_id
_entity_poly.type
_entity_poly.pdbx_seq_one_letter_code
_entity_poly.pdbx_strand_id
1 'polypeptide(L)'
;MENISEQLETLINQFSEKDTKLCLENRFPYLYTKAYYFNRDGPESYASSDAFNLPDSSFSSEDIELSKLGCKQILKGKGFSPKNPFRNLGIRGCYKLFELFHFNFTNQQVTEVLDGMLDKMTFKHFVDNKEVIYYNLI
;
A
#
# COMPACT_ATOMS: atom_id res chain seq x y z
N MET A 1 -0.36 -11.89 21.53
CA MET A 1 -0.23 -11.03 20.34
C MET A 1 0.16 -11.94 19.21
N GLU A 2 -0.70 -12.11 18.20
CA GLU A 2 -0.32 -12.87 17.01
C GLU A 2 0.94 -12.24 16.40
N ASN A 3 1.89 -13.09 16.01
CA ASN A 3 3.10 -12.65 15.37
C ASN A 3 2.73 -12.08 13.99
N ILE A 4 3.20 -10.88 13.65
CA ILE A 4 2.94 -10.26 12.34
C ILE A 4 3.28 -11.21 11.18
N SER A 5 4.30 -12.04 11.36
CA SER A 5 4.71 -13.04 10.39
C SER A 5 3.64 -14.12 10.20
N GLU A 6 3.01 -14.58 11.29
CA GLU A 6 1.91 -15.55 11.25
C GLU A 6 0.66 -14.95 10.58
N GLN A 7 0.35 -13.68 10.85
CA GLN A 7 -0.78 -12.99 10.20
C GLN A 7 -0.55 -12.84 8.69
N LEU A 8 0.65 -12.44 8.29
CA LEU A 8 1.02 -12.32 6.88
C LEU A 8 1.02 -13.67 6.19
N GLU A 9 1.58 -14.71 6.82
CA GLU A 9 1.59 -16.08 6.27
C GLU A 9 0.17 -16.61 6.10
N THR A 10 -0.69 -16.43 7.10
CA THR A 10 -2.10 -16.80 7.03
C THR A 10 -2.81 -16.10 5.88
N LEU A 11 -2.53 -14.81 5.66
CA LEU A 11 -3.09 -14.05 4.54
C LEU A 11 -2.57 -14.57 3.18
N ILE A 12 -1.27 -14.78 3.04
CA ILE A 12 -0.65 -15.26 1.80
C ILE A 12 -1.14 -16.66 1.44
N ASN A 13 -1.36 -17.53 2.44
CA ASN A 13 -1.88 -18.89 2.23
C ASN A 13 -3.31 -18.92 1.66
N GLN A 14 -4.04 -17.80 1.68
CA GLN A 14 -5.36 -17.67 1.06
C GLN A 14 -5.28 -17.28 -0.43
N PHE A 15 -4.10 -16.91 -0.94
CA PHE A 15 -3.93 -16.45 -2.31
C PHE A 15 -3.75 -17.60 -3.30
N SER A 16 -4.23 -17.40 -4.52
CA SER A 16 -3.90 -18.30 -5.64
C SER A 16 -2.41 -18.20 -5.97
N GLU A 17 -1.82 -19.22 -6.61
CA GLU A 17 -0.42 -19.18 -7.04
C GLU A 17 -0.06 -17.91 -7.84
N LYS A 18 -0.97 -17.45 -8.70
CA LYS A 18 -0.82 -16.22 -9.46
C LYS A 18 -0.79 -14.99 -8.55
N ASP A 19 -1.69 -14.90 -7.58
CA ASP A 19 -1.76 -13.77 -6.65
C ASP A 19 -0.60 -13.80 -5.65
N THR A 20 -0.12 -14.98 -5.24
CA THR A 20 1.11 -15.14 -4.43
C THR A 20 2.34 -14.63 -5.18
N LYS A 21 2.47 -14.95 -6.47
CA LYS A 21 3.56 -14.41 -7.31
C LYS A 21 3.50 -12.89 -7.39
N LEU A 22 2.33 -12.32 -7.68
CA LEU A 22 2.14 -10.86 -7.73
C LEU A 22 2.42 -10.19 -6.37
N CYS A 23 2.01 -10.82 -5.27
CA CYS A 23 2.28 -10.37 -3.90
C CYS A 23 3.79 -10.21 -3.65
N LEU A 24 4.59 -11.22 -4.01
CA LEU A 24 6.04 -11.19 -3.84
C LEU A 24 6.74 -10.20 -4.78
N GLU A 25 6.34 -10.17 -6.06
CA GLU A 25 6.88 -9.24 -7.06
C GLU A 25 6.64 -7.77 -6.67
N ASN A 26 5.46 -7.46 -6.14
CA ASN A 26 5.08 -6.10 -5.74
C ASN A 26 5.48 -5.75 -4.30
N ARG A 27 6.36 -6.55 -3.68
CA ARG A 27 6.88 -6.31 -2.31
C ARG A 27 5.76 -6.14 -1.28
N PHE A 28 4.64 -6.82 -1.48
CA PHE A 28 3.49 -6.73 -0.60
C PHE A 28 3.84 -7.09 0.87
N PRO A 29 4.69 -8.10 1.17
CA PRO A 29 5.16 -8.34 2.55
C PRO A 29 5.77 -7.11 3.23
N TYR A 30 6.62 -6.36 2.51
CA TYR A 30 7.26 -5.15 3.03
C TYR A 30 6.20 -4.07 3.34
N LEU A 31 5.31 -3.82 2.39
CA LEU A 31 4.23 -2.85 2.53
C LEU A 31 3.25 -3.25 3.64
N TYR A 32 2.96 -4.54 3.80
CA TYR A 32 2.15 -5.09 4.88
C TYR A 32 2.76 -4.79 6.24
N THR A 33 4.06 -5.07 6.41
CA THR A 33 4.76 -4.78 7.67
C THR A 33 4.75 -3.29 8.01
N LYS A 34 5.03 -2.43 7.03
CA LYS A 34 4.97 -0.97 7.21
C LYS A 34 3.56 -0.48 7.56
N ALA A 35 2.53 -0.98 6.86
CA ALA A 35 1.13 -0.68 7.13
C ALA A 35 0.68 -1.15 8.52
N TYR A 36 1.14 -2.31 8.98
CA TYR A 36 0.87 -2.83 10.31
C TYR A 36 1.40 -1.88 11.39
N TYR A 37 2.68 -1.50 11.31
CA TYR A 37 3.28 -0.61 12.29
C TYR A 37 2.66 0.79 12.27
N PHE A 38 2.38 1.34 11.09
CA PHE A 38 1.71 2.63 10.98
C PHE A 38 0.32 2.61 11.65
N ASN A 39 -0.48 1.56 11.42
CA ASN A 39 -1.82 1.45 12.01
C ASN A 39 -1.79 1.11 13.51
N ARG A 40 -0.75 0.41 13.99
CA ARG A 40 -0.59 0.07 15.41
C ARG A 40 -0.07 1.24 16.25
N ASP A 41 0.98 1.91 15.77
CA ASP A 41 1.74 2.90 16.54
C ASP A 41 1.18 4.32 16.37
N GLY A 42 0.43 4.55 15.28
CA GLY A 42 -0.06 5.87 14.90
C GLY A 42 1.01 6.70 14.17
N PRO A 43 0.60 7.80 13.53
CA PRO A 43 1.46 8.57 12.61
C PRO A 43 2.69 9.17 13.29
N GLU A 44 2.55 9.75 14.48
CA GLU A 44 3.65 10.41 15.21
C GLU A 44 4.72 9.41 15.66
N SER A 45 4.30 8.34 16.35
CA SER A 45 5.20 7.28 16.81
C SER A 45 5.88 6.57 15.64
N TYR A 46 5.12 6.28 14.58
CA TYR A 46 5.67 5.67 13.36
C TYR A 46 6.76 6.56 12.75
N ALA A 47 6.48 7.86 12.56
CA ALA A 47 7.43 8.82 12.01
C ALA A 47 8.73 8.88 12.83
N SER A 48 8.64 8.86 14.17
CA SER A 48 9.83 8.91 15.04
C SER A 48 10.83 7.76 14.86
N SER A 49 10.34 6.62 14.35
CA SER A 49 11.12 5.41 14.09
C SER A 49 11.44 5.21 12.61
N ASP A 50 10.87 6.04 11.74
CA ASP A 50 11.05 5.96 10.30
C ASP A 50 12.29 6.74 9.87
N ALA A 51 13.09 6.14 8.96
CA ALA A 51 14.36 6.73 8.52
C ALA A 51 14.20 8.09 7.81
N PHE A 52 13.01 8.38 7.28
CA PHE A 52 12.70 9.64 6.60
C PHE A 52 11.71 10.51 7.38
N ASN A 53 11.38 10.14 8.62
CA ASN A 53 10.43 10.84 9.48
C ASN A 53 9.06 11.09 8.84
N LEU A 54 8.58 10.15 8.01
CA LEU A 54 7.24 10.23 7.41
C LEU A 54 6.20 9.52 8.29
N PRO A 55 4.96 10.05 8.38
CA PRO A 55 4.49 11.28 7.73
C PRO A 55 5.02 12.55 8.43
N ASP A 56 5.30 13.59 7.64
CA ASP A 56 5.79 14.90 8.11
C ASP A 56 4.74 16.02 7.92
N SER A 57 5.17 17.28 8.02
CA SER A 57 4.29 18.44 7.83
C SER A 57 3.64 18.56 6.45
N SER A 58 4.09 17.78 5.45
CA SER A 58 3.49 17.75 4.11
C SER A 58 2.21 16.92 4.04
N PHE A 59 1.91 16.13 5.08
CA PHE A 59 0.69 15.32 5.17
C PHE A 59 -0.41 16.10 5.88
N SER A 60 -1.51 16.36 5.17
CA SER A 60 -2.71 16.91 5.80
C SER A 60 -3.39 15.86 6.69
N SER A 61 -4.31 16.29 7.56
CA SER A 61 -5.13 15.35 8.33
C SER A 61 -5.92 14.39 7.44
N GLU A 62 -6.39 14.86 6.28
CA GLU A 62 -7.06 14.03 5.28
C GLU A 62 -6.10 13.00 4.65
N ASP A 63 -4.87 13.40 4.34
CA ASP A 63 -3.84 12.49 3.79
C ASP A 63 -3.48 11.39 4.81
N ILE A 64 -3.45 11.72 6.10
CA ILE A 64 -3.25 10.74 7.18
C ILE A 64 -4.41 9.74 7.24
N GLU A 65 -5.66 10.20 7.17
CA GLU A 65 -6.83 9.31 7.19
C GLU A 65 -6.90 8.42 5.95
N LEU A 66 -6.57 8.95 4.77
CA LEU A 66 -6.44 8.16 3.54
C LEU A 66 -5.30 7.13 3.66
N SER A 67 -4.16 7.51 4.24
CA SER A 67 -3.05 6.58 4.48
C SER A 67 -3.45 5.47 5.44
N LYS A 68 -4.18 5.78 6.53
CA LYS A 68 -4.75 4.77 7.44
C LYS A 68 -5.72 3.84 6.72
N LEU A 69 -6.59 4.39 5.86
CA LEU A 69 -7.52 3.59 5.05
C LEU A 69 -6.76 2.64 4.11
N GLY A 70 -5.71 3.14 3.45
CA GLY A 70 -4.84 2.35 2.58
C GLY A 70 -4.13 1.23 3.34
N CYS A 71 -3.55 1.54 4.49
CA CYS A 71 -2.92 0.56 5.39
C CYS A 71 -3.91 -0.54 5.77
N LYS A 72 -5.13 -0.19 6.19
CA LYS A 72 -6.17 -1.18 6.53
C LYS A 72 -6.55 -2.07 5.33
N GLN A 73 -6.47 -1.57 4.11
CA GLN A 73 -6.72 -2.37 2.90
C GLN A 73 -5.53 -3.26 2.57
N ILE A 74 -4.29 -2.79 2.73
CA ILE A 74 -3.08 -3.62 2.62
C ILE A 74 -3.17 -4.78 3.61
N LEU A 75 -3.52 -4.53 4.87
CA LEU A 75 -3.66 -5.57 5.89
C LEU A 75 -4.74 -6.63 5.55
N LYS A 76 -5.62 -6.34 4.59
CA LYS A 76 -6.66 -7.24 4.07
C LYS A 76 -6.30 -7.89 2.72
N GLY A 77 -5.06 -7.78 2.27
CA GLY A 77 -4.63 -8.40 1.00
C GLY A 77 -5.09 -7.65 -0.26
N LYS A 78 -5.26 -6.32 -0.18
CA LYS A 78 -5.73 -5.51 -1.32
C LYS A 78 -4.60 -4.75 -2.00
N GLY A 79 -4.88 -4.34 -3.24
CA GLY A 79 -4.10 -3.37 -4.01
C GLY A 79 -3.09 -3.98 -4.97
N PHE A 80 -2.41 -5.07 -4.61
CA PHE A 80 -1.34 -5.64 -5.47
C PHE A 80 -1.86 -6.41 -6.70
N SER A 81 -3.19 -6.64 -6.79
CA SER A 81 -3.83 -7.40 -7.86
C SER A 81 -5.07 -6.67 -8.36
N PRO A 82 -5.34 -6.66 -9.69
CA PRO A 82 -6.52 -6.01 -10.25
C PRO A 82 -7.82 -6.69 -9.83
N LYS A 83 -7.78 -7.93 -9.32
CA LYS A 83 -8.94 -8.64 -8.78
C LYS A 83 -9.44 -8.05 -7.46
N ASN A 84 -8.53 -7.51 -6.66
CA ASN A 84 -8.82 -6.97 -5.34
C ASN A 84 -8.09 -5.63 -5.16
N PRO A 85 -8.46 -4.60 -5.96
CA PRO A 85 -7.79 -3.31 -5.93
C PRO A 85 -8.11 -2.59 -4.62
N PHE A 86 -7.35 -1.53 -4.34
CA PHE A 86 -7.79 -0.53 -3.38
C PHE A 86 -9.11 0.10 -3.82
N ARG A 87 -9.89 0.57 -2.84
CA ARG A 87 -11.13 1.31 -3.06
C ARG A 87 -11.18 2.53 -2.14
N ASN A 88 -11.87 3.58 -2.57
CA ASN A 88 -12.10 4.79 -1.79
C ASN A 88 -10.82 5.53 -1.34
N LEU A 89 -9.67 5.27 -1.99
CA LEU A 89 -8.45 6.06 -1.79
C LEU A 89 -8.38 7.27 -2.73
N GLY A 90 -8.92 7.12 -3.93
CA GLY A 90 -8.64 8.03 -5.04
C GLY A 90 -7.16 8.07 -5.39
N ILE A 91 -6.81 8.86 -6.41
CA ILE A 91 -5.43 9.00 -6.90
C ILE A 91 -4.52 9.58 -5.80
N ARG A 92 -4.99 10.64 -5.11
CA ARG A 92 -4.21 11.32 -4.06
C ARG A 92 -3.91 10.40 -2.89
N GLY A 93 -4.89 9.62 -2.42
CA GLY A 93 -4.70 8.68 -1.32
C GLY A 93 -3.68 7.60 -1.67
N CYS A 94 -3.66 7.11 -2.91
CA CYS A 94 -2.61 6.21 -3.37
C CYS A 94 -1.23 6.88 -3.35
N TYR A 95 -1.09 8.08 -3.93
CA TYR A 95 0.22 8.76 -3.94
C TYR A 95 0.77 8.97 -2.54
N LYS A 96 -0.07 9.45 -1.61
CA LYS A 96 0.36 9.69 -0.22
C LYS A 96 0.66 8.40 0.54
N LEU A 97 -0.09 7.32 0.30
CA LEU A 97 0.21 6.00 0.87
C LEU A 97 1.57 5.46 0.41
N PHE A 98 1.90 5.60 -0.87
CA PHE A 98 3.18 5.14 -1.41
C PHE A 98 4.34 6.04 -1.01
N GLU A 99 4.12 7.37 -0.95
CA GLU A 99 5.08 8.34 -0.42
C GLU A 99 5.44 8.02 1.05
N LEU A 100 4.44 7.70 1.88
CA LEU A 100 4.62 7.27 3.28
C LEU A 100 5.57 6.05 3.40
N PHE A 101 5.63 5.20 2.39
CA PHE A 101 6.49 4.02 2.35
C PHE A 101 7.72 4.18 1.45
N HIS A 102 8.09 5.44 1.16
CA HIS A 102 9.29 5.82 0.40
C HIS A 102 9.27 5.38 -1.06
N PHE A 103 8.09 5.36 -1.67
CA PHE A 103 7.93 5.11 -3.09
C PHE A 103 7.56 6.39 -3.84
N ASN A 104 8.27 6.64 -4.94
CA ASN A 104 7.96 7.72 -5.86
C ASN A 104 7.05 7.20 -6.97
N PHE A 105 6.02 7.97 -7.31
CA PHE A 105 5.18 7.69 -8.47
C PHE A 105 5.99 7.73 -9.78
N THR A 106 5.76 6.76 -10.67
CA THR A 106 6.43 6.72 -11.98
C THR A 106 5.47 6.73 -13.16
N ASN A 107 4.35 6.00 -13.09
CA ASN A 107 3.44 5.86 -14.21
C ASN A 107 2.03 5.47 -13.77
N GLN A 108 1.01 5.88 -14.53
CA GLN A 108 -0.39 5.53 -14.33
C GLN A 108 -1.03 5.13 -15.66
N GLN A 109 -1.80 4.04 -15.63
CA GLN A 109 -2.66 3.61 -16.73
C GLN A 109 -4.07 3.40 -16.19
N VAL A 110 -5.06 3.92 -16.91
CA VAL A 110 -6.47 3.82 -16.51
C VAL A 110 -7.20 2.93 -17.50
N THR A 111 -7.99 1.99 -16.99
CA THR A 111 -8.82 1.09 -17.81
C THR A 111 -10.25 1.13 -17.31
N GLU A 112 -11.20 1.34 -18.21
CA GLU A 112 -12.63 1.24 -17.90
C GLU A 112 -12.99 -0.22 -17.59
N VAL A 113 -13.74 -0.42 -16.50
CA VAL A 113 -14.27 -1.71 -16.06
C VAL A 113 -15.75 -1.54 -15.68
N LEU A 114 -16.48 -2.65 -15.52
CA LEU A 114 -17.91 -2.61 -15.21
C LEU A 114 -18.25 -1.75 -13.95
N ASP A 115 -17.35 -1.76 -12.97
CA ASP A 115 -17.54 -1.11 -11.67
C ASP A 115 -16.90 0.30 -11.57
N GLY A 116 -16.45 0.90 -12.69
CA GLY A 116 -15.81 2.22 -12.72
C GLY A 116 -14.50 2.24 -13.48
N MET A 117 -13.50 2.96 -12.97
CA MET A 117 -12.19 3.11 -13.58
C MET A 117 -11.13 2.41 -12.73
N LEU A 118 -10.41 1.45 -13.33
CA LEU A 118 -9.31 0.76 -12.69
C LEU A 118 -7.99 1.48 -13.01
N ASP A 119 -7.45 2.16 -12.01
CA ASP A 119 -6.10 2.72 -12.05
C ASP A 119 -5.07 1.63 -11.78
N LYS A 120 -4.12 1.48 -12.70
CA LYS A 120 -2.87 0.75 -12.52
C LYS A 120 -1.74 1.75 -12.35
N MET A 121 -1.21 1.83 -11.15
CA MET A 121 -0.16 2.77 -10.76
C MET A 121 1.15 2.03 -10.55
N THR A 122 2.23 2.58 -11.10
CA THR A 122 3.59 2.10 -10.89
C THR A 122 4.32 3.08 -9.98
N PHE A 123 5.04 2.53 -9.01
CA PHE A 123 5.85 3.29 -8.09
C PHE A 123 7.24 2.68 -7.98
N LYS A 124 8.23 3.50 -7.65
CA LYS A 124 9.62 3.11 -7.53
C LYS A 124 10.14 3.46 -6.16
N HIS A 125 10.67 2.47 -5.44
CA HIS A 125 11.22 2.69 -4.12
C HIS A 125 12.46 3.59 -4.20
N PHE A 126 12.52 4.61 -3.35
CA PHE A 126 13.51 5.68 -3.40
C PHE A 126 14.95 5.18 -3.20
N VAL A 127 15.14 4.17 -2.34
CA VAL A 127 16.48 3.70 -1.96
C VAL A 127 17.06 2.68 -2.95
N ASP A 128 16.29 1.66 -3.30
CA ASP A 128 16.80 0.50 -4.05
C ASP A 128 16.21 0.39 -5.46
N ASN A 129 15.48 1.41 -5.90
CA ASN A 129 14.98 1.55 -7.26
C ASN A 129 14.04 0.43 -7.73
N LYS A 130 13.55 -0.44 -6.84
CA LYS A 130 12.61 -1.50 -7.24
C LYS A 130 11.23 -0.92 -7.51
N GLU A 131 10.62 -1.38 -8.59
CA GLU A 131 9.28 -0.98 -8.98
C GLU A 131 8.22 -1.90 -8.39
N VAL A 132 7.07 -1.33 -8.07
CA VAL A 132 5.87 -2.02 -7.65
C VAL A 132 4.67 -1.49 -8.41
N ILE A 133 3.70 -2.35 -8.69
CA ILE A 133 2.47 -2.03 -9.38
C ILE A 133 1.31 -2.30 -8.44
N TYR A 134 0.47 -1.28 -8.28
CA TYR A 134 -0.71 -1.35 -7.45
C TYR A 134 -1.94 -0.80 -8.17
N TYR A 135 -3.09 -1.29 -7.75
CA TYR A 135 -4.37 -1.07 -8.39
C TYR A 135 -5.33 -0.36 -7.45
N ASN A 136 -6.03 0.65 -7.96
CA ASN A 136 -7.07 1.37 -7.25
C ASN A 136 -8.30 1.48 -8.16
N LEU A 137 -9.47 1.15 -7.64
CA LEU A 137 -10.73 1.33 -8.34
C LEU A 137 -11.39 2.64 -7.90
N ILE A 138 -11.73 3.47 -8.88
CA ILE A 138 -12.39 4.77 -8.74
C ILE A 138 -13.79 4.70 -9.36
#